data_AF-A0A2H3NLA6-F1
#
_entry.id   AF-A0A2H3NLA6-F1
#
_cell.length_a   1.000
_cell.length_b   1.000
_cell.length_c   1.000
_cell.angle_alpha   90.00
_cell.angle_beta   90.00
_cell.angle_gamma   90.00
#
_symmetry.space_group_name_H-M   'P 1'
#
loop_
_entity.id
_entity.type
_entity.pdbx_description
1 polymer ?
#
loop_
_entity_poly.entity_id
_entity_poly.type
_entity_poly.pdbx_seq_one_letter_code
_entity_poly.pdbx_strand_id
1 'polypeptide(L)'
;MYHPEDANIVFYYSYGSDPAFGNADQERTPGYYRLNTTTGDDTLLVEHRSPLGPDEMINGFDVHPNGTTLLIPDVRSSISTPRRPRIVEYDLTTETPDTLALDYDSFINEGLWLRYSPDGAQILYSNFPFNAYSNTAAPESEVGIFDRATGAKRVLDVNTDPRGESVQIAPTWSPNGQHILYGSAPLTLPRGAVGPYSLYVLQDVN
;
A
#
# COMPACT_ATOMS: atom_id res chain seq x y z
N MET A 1 4.32 -2.36 -10.10
CA MET A 1 2.94 -2.49 -10.59
C MET A 1 2.92 -2.34 -12.10
N TYR A 2 2.04 -3.10 -12.78
CA TYR A 2 1.81 -3.06 -14.23
C TYR A 2 0.79 -1.97 -14.55
N HIS A 3 1.06 -1.10 -15.54
CA HIS A 3 0.12 -0.08 -15.98
C HIS A 3 -0.72 -0.58 -17.16
N PRO A 4 -2.07 -0.55 -17.09
CA PRO A 4 -2.92 -1.17 -18.10
C PRO A 4 -2.80 -0.54 -19.50
N GLU A 5 -2.40 0.73 -19.59
CA GLU A 5 -2.28 1.43 -20.88
C GLU A 5 -0.91 1.27 -21.56
N ASP A 6 0.11 0.74 -20.86
CA ASP A 6 1.42 0.47 -21.47
C ASP A 6 2.06 -0.77 -20.85
N ALA A 7 1.91 -1.89 -21.55
CA ALA A 7 2.37 -3.20 -21.10
C ALA A 7 3.88 -3.27 -20.80
N ASN A 8 4.64 -2.28 -21.29
CA ASN A 8 6.08 -2.20 -21.13
C ASN A 8 6.52 -1.27 -20.01
N ILE A 9 5.59 -0.67 -19.26
CA ILE A 9 5.94 0.23 -18.16
C ILE A 9 5.72 -0.47 -16.81
N VAL A 10 6.78 -0.49 -16.01
CA VAL A 10 6.75 -0.98 -14.63
C VAL A 10 7.10 0.15 -13.68
N PHE A 11 6.20 0.43 -12.75
CA PHE A 11 6.49 1.29 -11.60
C PHE A 11 6.93 0.44 -10.42
N TYR A 12 8.00 0.84 -9.73
CA TYR A 12 8.50 0.11 -8.58
C TYR A 12 9.18 1.05 -7.59
N TYR A 13 9.24 0.63 -6.33
CA TYR A 13 10.06 1.29 -5.31
C TYR A 13 11.41 0.60 -5.21
N SER A 14 12.48 1.38 -5.08
CA SER A 14 13.83 0.91 -4.84
C SER A 14 14.33 1.42 -3.49
N TYR A 15 14.96 0.55 -2.71
CA TYR A 15 15.63 0.93 -1.45
C TYR A 15 16.95 1.66 -1.64
N GLY A 16 17.40 1.77 -2.89
CA GLY A 16 18.73 2.27 -3.20
C GLY A 16 19.85 1.35 -2.67
N SER A 17 21.07 1.89 -2.63
CA SER A 17 22.18 1.27 -1.89
C SER A 17 22.14 1.69 -0.43
N ASP A 18 21.76 0.77 0.44
CA ASP A 18 21.90 0.94 1.88
C ASP A 18 23.05 0.03 2.38
N PRO A 19 24.16 0.62 2.89
CA PRO A 19 25.30 -0.13 3.41
C PRO A 19 24.93 -1.11 4.52
N ALA A 20 23.84 -0.87 5.26
CA ALA A 20 23.36 -1.76 6.31
C ALA A 20 22.90 -3.13 5.77
N PHE A 21 22.68 -3.27 4.46
CA PHE A 21 22.14 -4.49 3.83
C PHE A 21 23.05 -5.09 2.75
N GLY A 22 24.33 -4.69 2.71
CA GLY A 22 25.36 -5.35 1.89
C GLY A 22 25.30 -5.07 0.38
N ASN A 23 24.37 -4.25 -0.08
CA ASN A 23 24.31 -3.78 -1.48
C ASN A 23 25.07 -2.47 -1.64
N ALA A 24 26.39 -2.52 -1.49
CA ALA A 24 27.28 -1.37 -1.61
C ALA A 24 27.67 -1.03 -3.07
N ASP A 25 27.31 -1.86 -4.05
CA ASP A 25 27.96 -1.85 -5.36
C ASP A 25 27.28 -0.96 -6.43
N GLN A 26 26.20 -0.23 -6.13
CA GLN A 26 25.65 0.79 -7.04
C GLN A 26 25.02 1.93 -6.25
N GLU A 27 25.53 3.16 -6.38
CA GLU A 27 24.95 4.40 -5.83
C GLU A 27 23.54 4.64 -6.39
N ARG A 28 22.54 3.93 -5.88
CA ARG A 28 21.15 4.08 -6.30
C ARG A 28 20.38 4.88 -5.26
N THR A 29 19.70 5.93 -5.70
CA THR A 29 18.84 6.75 -4.82
C THR A 29 17.60 5.96 -4.42
N PRO A 30 17.23 5.90 -3.13
CA PRO A 30 15.96 5.29 -2.74
C PRO A 30 14.79 6.11 -3.26
N GLY A 31 13.75 5.44 -3.74
CA GLY A 31 12.58 6.14 -4.26
C GLY A 31 11.77 5.33 -5.24
N TYR A 32 10.85 6.02 -5.89
CA TYR A 32 9.94 5.45 -6.87
C TYR A 32 10.48 5.64 -8.27
N TYR A 33 10.46 4.58 -9.07
CA TYR A 33 11.04 4.51 -10.39
C TYR A 33 10.01 4.08 -11.43
N ARG A 34 10.25 4.51 -12.67
CA ARG A 34 9.58 4.02 -13.88
C ARG A 34 10.61 3.33 -14.76
N LEU A 35 10.37 2.05 -15.02
CA LEU A 35 11.15 1.24 -15.97
C LEU A 35 10.34 1.02 -17.25
N ASN A 36 10.91 1.38 -18.39
CA ASN A 36 10.46 0.89 -19.69
C ASN A 36 11.19 -0.43 -19.99
N THR A 37 10.45 -1.54 -20.01
CA THR A 37 11.01 -2.88 -20.20
C THR A 37 11.42 -3.18 -21.63
N THR A 38 10.98 -2.36 -22.60
CA THR A 38 11.39 -2.49 -24.02
C THR A 38 12.73 -1.78 -24.27
N THR A 39 12.89 -0.55 -23.79
CA THR A 39 14.11 0.25 -24.02
C THR A 39 15.17 0.04 -22.94
N GLY A 40 14.75 -0.40 -21.74
CA GLY A 40 15.60 -0.45 -20.56
C GLY A 40 15.72 0.90 -19.83
N ASP A 41 14.97 1.92 -20.27
CA ASP A 41 15.01 3.25 -19.62
C ASP A 41 14.46 3.16 -18.20
N ASP A 42 15.32 3.45 -17.22
CA ASP A 42 15.03 3.35 -15.79
C ASP A 42 15.17 4.74 -15.14
N THR A 43 14.04 5.36 -14.82
CA THR A 43 13.96 6.78 -14.42
C THR A 43 13.48 6.91 -12.98
N LEU A 44 14.23 7.63 -12.14
CA LEU A 44 13.77 8.06 -10.82
C LEU A 44 12.65 9.09 -11.00
N LEU A 45 11.50 8.84 -10.37
CA LEU A 45 10.35 9.75 -10.37
C LEU A 45 10.36 10.64 -9.12
N VAL A 46 10.53 10.01 -7.96
CA VAL A 46 10.45 10.68 -6.66
C VAL A 46 11.50 10.06 -5.76
N GLU A 47 12.44 10.89 -5.28
CA GLU A 47 13.31 10.49 -4.18
C GLU A 47 12.47 10.32 -2.92
N HIS A 48 12.49 9.11 -2.37
CA HIS A 48 11.76 8.80 -1.16
C HIS A 48 12.54 7.75 -0.40
N ARG A 49 12.96 8.09 0.82
CA ARG A 49 13.58 7.14 1.74
C ARG A 49 12.57 6.79 2.81
N SER A 50 12.01 5.60 2.70
CA SER A 50 11.17 5.09 3.77
C SER A 50 11.93 4.97 5.09
N PRO A 51 11.34 5.42 6.21
CA PRO A 51 11.90 5.18 7.54
C PRO A 51 11.85 3.71 7.96
N LEU A 52 11.12 2.84 7.24
CA LEU A 52 11.04 1.41 7.48
C LEU A 52 12.25 0.64 6.96
N GLY A 53 13.10 1.25 6.14
CA GLY A 53 14.17 0.51 5.47
C GLY A 53 13.57 -0.67 4.68
N PRO A 54 14.15 -1.88 4.71
CA PRO A 54 13.67 -3.05 3.94
C PRO A 54 12.22 -3.42 4.19
N ASP A 55 11.68 -3.12 5.37
CA ASP A 55 10.28 -3.39 5.71
C ASP A 55 9.31 -2.50 4.91
N GLU A 56 9.78 -1.52 4.11
CA GLU A 56 8.92 -0.75 3.18
C GLU A 56 8.22 -1.62 2.13
N MET A 57 8.69 -2.85 1.88
CA MET A 57 8.10 -3.75 0.85
C MET A 57 6.65 -4.10 1.18
N ILE A 58 6.31 -3.82 2.42
CA ILE A 58 5.05 -4.13 3.06
C ILE A 58 3.98 -3.09 2.69
N ASN A 59 4.37 -1.91 2.20
CA ASN A 59 3.41 -0.89 1.78
C ASN A 59 3.08 -0.97 0.29
N GLY A 60 1.82 -0.74 -0.03
CA GLY A 60 1.33 -0.69 -1.40
C GLY A 60 1.22 0.74 -1.87
N PHE A 61 1.98 1.11 -2.90
CA PHE A 61 1.79 2.35 -3.65
C PHE A 61 1.08 2.06 -4.98
N ASP A 62 0.60 3.10 -5.66
CA ASP A 62 -0.03 2.97 -6.99
C ASP A 62 0.21 4.22 -7.86
N VAL A 63 0.01 4.13 -9.17
CA VAL A 63 -0.02 5.26 -10.09
C VAL A 63 -1.45 5.43 -10.59
N HIS A 64 -1.95 6.66 -10.57
CA HIS A 64 -3.28 6.97 -11.05
C HIS A 64 -3.42 6.52 -12.51
N PRO A 65 -4.58 6.00 -12.97
CA PRO A 65 -4.74 5.46 -14.33
C PRO A 65 -4.39 6.42 -15.48
N ASN A 66 -4.39 7.73 -15.22
CA ASN A 66 -3.94 8.76 -16.16
C ASN A 66 -2.40 8.88 -16.28
N GLY A 67 -1.63 8.16 -15.46
CA GLY A 67 -0.17 8.15 -15.45
C GLY A 67 0.51 9.37 -14.84
N THR A 68 -0.22 10.34 -14.28
CA THR A 68 0.37 11.63 -13.85
C THR A 68 0.54 11.78 -12.35
N THR A 69 0.00 10.86 -11.54
CA THR A 69 -0.03 11.00 -10.09
C THR A 69 0.39 9.71 -9.42
N LEU A 70 1.32 9.80 -8.48
CA LEU A 70 1.79 8.67 -7.68
C LEU A 70 1.12 8.70 -6.31
N LEU A 71 0.49 7.59 -5.92
CA LEU A 71 -0.13 7.38 -4.61
C LEU A 71 0.87 6.70 -3.69
N ILE A 72 1.35 7.44 -2.70
CA ILE A 72 2.41 7.06 -1.78
C ILE A 72 1.83 6.89 -0.36
N PRO A 73 2.05 5.74 0.28
CA PRO A 73 1.82 5.59 1.71
C PRO A 73 2.95 6.31 2.47
N ASP A 74 2.63 7.38 3.21
CA ASP A 74 3.55 8.01 4.16
C ASP A 74 3.26 7.44 5.54
N VAL A 75 3.96 6.36 5.86
CA VAL A 75 3.73 5.59 7.06
C VAL A 75 4.94 5.42 7.96
N ARG A 76 4.55 5.14 9.20
CA ARG A 76 5.28 4.89 10.42
C ARG A 76 6.08 6.03 11.01
N SER A 77 5.92 6.08 12.31
CA SER A 77 6.76 6.78 13.24
C SER A 77 7.14 5.84 14.39
N SER A 78 8.23 6.15 15.09
CA SER A 78 8.62 5.42 16.29
C SER A 78 7.65 5.69 17.44
N ILE A 79 7.67 4.82 18.47
CA ILE A 79 7.02 5.09 19.78
C ILE A 79 7.43 6.46 20.32
N SER A 80 8.66 6.90 20.03
CA SER A 80 9.19 8.19 20.45
C SER A 80 8.72 9.39 19.61
N THR A 81 8.14 9.18 18.43
CA THR A 81 7.68 10.26 17.54
C THR A 81 6.36 9.95 16.83
N PRO A 82 5.27 9.53 17.52
CA PRO A 82 3.98 9.10 16.94
C PRO A 82 3.50 10.01 15.77
N ARG A 83 3.25 9.43 14.59
CA ARG A 83 2.62 10.08 13.43
C ARG A 83 1.49 9.20 12.92
N ARG A 84 0.36 9.82 12.60
CA ARG A 84 -0.74 9.15 11.92
C ARG A 84 -0.30 8.75 10.50
N PRO A 85 -0.68 7.55 10.02
CA PRO A 85 -0.52 7.19 8.62
C PRO A 85 -1.14 8.27 7.71
N ARG A 86 -0.46 8.58 6.62
CA ARG A 86 -0.93 9.54 5.62
C ARG A 86 -0.94 8.90 4.24
N ILE A 87 -1.93 9.30 3.45
CA ILE A 87 -1.97 8.99 2.03
C ILE A 87 -1.50 10.24 1.30
N VAL A 88 -0.45 10.11 0.49
CA VAL A 88 0.12 11.22 -0.27
C VAL A 88 -0.11 10.97 -1.75
N GLU A 89 -0.71 11.93 -2.44
CA GLU A 89 -0.71 11.98 -3.90
C GLU A 89 0.40 12.94 -4.34
N TYR A 90 1.34 12.42 -5.12
CA TYR A 90 2.44 13.20 -5.67
C TYR A 90 2.20 13.42 -7.16
N ASP A 91 2.02 14.68 -7.55
CA ASP A 91 1.87 15.06 -8.96
C ASP A 91 3.24 14.98 -9.65
N LEU A 92 3.36 14.07 -10.62
CA LEU A 92 4.60 13.81 -11.37
C LEU A 92 4.91 14.90 -12.40
N THR A 93 3.97 15.80 -12.68
CA THR A 93 4.12 16.88 -13.65
C THR A 93 4.57 18.18 -12.99
N THR A 94 4.03 18.48 -11.81
CA THR A 94 4.37 19.69 -11.03
C THR A 94 5.36 19.42 -9.92
N GLU A 95 5.67 18.15 -9.64
CA GLU A 95 6.56 17.71 -8.56
C GLU A 95 6.06 18.13 -7.17
N THR A 96 4.74 18.26 -7.00
CA THR A 96 4.12 18.72 -5.77
C THR A 96 3.39 17.59 -5.05
N PRO A 97 3.69 17.33 -3.76
CA PRO A 97 2.88 16.44 -2.93
C PRO A 97 1.59 17.13 -2.44
N ASP A 98 0.50 16.39 -2.41
CA ASP A 98 -0.73 16.68 -1.69
C ASP A 98 -1.06 15.50 -0.76
N THR A 99 -1.66 15.78 0.39
CA THR A 99 -2.01 14.74 1.37
C THR A 99 -3.52 14.61 1.47
N LEU A 100 -4.03 13.39 1.23
CA LEU A 100 -5.40 13.05 1.54
C LEU A 100 -5.53 12.83 3.05
N ALA A 101 -6.33 13.68 3.70
CA ALA A 101 -6.54 13.63 5.14
C ALA A 101 -7.48 12.49 5.52
N LEU A 102 -6.94 11.44 6.13
CA LEU A 102 -7.72 10.39 6.78
C LEU A 102 -7.37 10.30 8.26
N ASP A 103 -8.41 10.19 9.08
CA ASP A 103 -8.27 9.82 10.48
C ASP A 103 -8.37 8.30 10.60
N TYR A 104 -7.30 7.69 11.10
CA TYR A 104 -7.29 6.30 11.55
C TYR A 104 -7.40 6.29 13.07
N ASP A 105 -8.24 5.40 13.60
CA ASP A 105 -8.55 5.34 15.02
C ASP A 105 -7.37 4.85 15.87
N SER A 106 -6.31 4.31 15.25
CA SER A 106 -5.13 3.81 15.91
C SER A 106 -3.84 4.53 15.45
N PHE A 107 -2.92 4.70 16.40
CA PHE A 107 -1.70 5.49 16.26
C PHE A 107 -0.43 4.62 16.25
N ILE A 108 -0.56 3.29 16.29
CA ILE A 108 0.55 2.40 16.60
C ILE A 108 0.76 1.36 15.49
N ASN A 109 1.92 1.46 14.82
CA ASN A 109 2.51 0.41 14.00
C ASN A 109 1.59 -0.15 12.92
N GLU A 110 1.16 0.71 12.00
CA GLU A 110 0.29 0.35 10.90
C GLU A 110 1.03 0.46 9.56
N GLY A 111 0.94 -0.59 8.76
CA GLY A 111 1.30 -0.56 7.35
C GLY A 111 0.09 -0.13 6.52
N LEU A 112 0.35 0.42 5.34
CA LEU A 112 -0.70 0.95 4.48
C LEU A 112 -0.52 0.44 3.05
N TRP A 113 -1.58 -0.16 2.51
CA TRP A 113 -1.63 -0.63 1.14
C TRP A 113 -2.67 0.14 0.37
N LEU A 114 -2.27 0.80 -0.72
CA LEU A 114 -3.12 1.74 -1.45
C LEU A 114 -3.23 1.35 -2.92
N ARG A 115 -4.43 1.42 -3.48
CA ARG A 115 -4.71 1.16 -4.90
C ARG A 115 -5.76 2.12 -5.44
N TYR A 116 -5.52 2.69 -6.61
CA TYR A 116 -6.60 3.37 -7.33
C TYR A 116 -7.59 2.36 -7.88
N SER A 117 -8.87 2.75 -7.93
CA SER A 117 -9.84 2.07 -8.80
C SER A 117 -9.41 2.19 -10.27
N PRO A 118 -9.90 1.30 -11.16
CA PRO A 118 -9.53 1.35 -12.57
C PRO A 118 -9.82 2.68 -13.27
N ASP A 119 -10.80 3.45 -12.79
CA ASP A 119 -11.16 4.79 -13.28
C ASP A 119 -10.47 5.94 -12.53
N GLY A 120 -9.73 5.64 -11.44
CA GLY A 120 -9.03 6.62 -10.61
C GLY A 120 -9.93 7.45 -9.69
N ALA A 121 -11.26 7.22 -9.69
CA ALA A 121 -12.20 8.00 -8.88
C ALA A 121 -12.16 7.61 -7.39
N GLN A 122 -11.69 6.41 -7.08
CA GLN A 122 -11.66 5.86 -5.74
C GLN A 122 -10.27 5.34 -5.37
N ILE A 123 -9.99 5.31 -4.08
CA ILE A 123 -8.78 4.70 -3.51
C ILE A 123 -9.21 3.59 -2.58
N LEU A 124 -8.81 2.35 -2.90
CA LEU A 124 -8.86 1.22 -2.01
C LEU A 124 -7.67 1.29 -1.07
N TYR A 125 -7.92 1.18 0.22
CA TYR A 125 -6.88 1.13 1.24
C TYR A 125 -6.99 -0.13 2.09
N SER A 126 -5.84 -0.60 2.57
CA SER A 126 -5.70 -1.57 3.64
C SER A 126 -4.83 -0.94 4.70
N ASN A 127 -5.40 -0.72 5.88
CA ASN A 127 -4.65 -0.44 7.08
C ASN A 127 -4.48 -1.75 7.84
N PHE A 128 -3.25 -2.19 8.09
CA PHE A 128 -2.99 -3.50 8.69
C PHE A 128 -1.85 -3.41 9.71
N PRO A 129 -1.81 -4.30 10.71
CA PRO A 129 -0.80 -4.24 11.76
C PRO A 129 0.59 -4.55 11.18
N PHE A 130 1.63 -3.85 11.64
CA PHE A 130 3.04 -4.07 11.22
C PHE A 130 3.49 -5.54 11.31
N ASN A 131 2.92 -6.28 12.25
CA ASN A 131 3.19 -7.69 12.49
C ASN A 131 2.17 -8.62 11.84
N ALA A 132 1.46 -8.19 10.80
CA ALA A 132 0.44 -8.98 10.08
C ALA A 132 0.93 -10.36 9.60
N TYR A 133 2.24 -10.58 9.51
CA TYR A 133 2.86 -11.85 9.08
C TYR A 133 3.44 -12.65 10.24
N SER A 134 3.22 -12.20 11.48
CA SER A 134 3.86 -12.76 12.67
C SER A 134 2.84 -13.21 13.71
N ASN A 135 3.34 -14.00 14.66
CA ASN A 135 2.57 -14.51 15.79
C ASN A 135 2.30 -13.44 16.87
N THR A 136 2.49 -12.15 16.57
CA THR A 136 2.25 -11.01 17.47
C THR A 136 1.43 -9.91 16.80
N ALA A 137 0.73 -10.23 15.71
CA ALA A 137 -0.16 -9.30 15.03
C ALA A 137 -1.24 -8.76 15.97
N ALA A 138 -1.44 -7.45 15.94
CA ALA A 138 -2.55 -6.80 16.63
C ALA A 138 -3.84 -6.97 15.81
N PRO A 139 -5.04 -6.90 16.43
CA PRO A 139 -6.29 -7.15 15.73
C PRO A 139 -6.74 -6.06 14.76
N GLU A 140 -6.12 -4.88 14.81
CA GLU A 140 -6.53 -3.70 14.10
C GLU A 140 -6.16 -3.80 12.61
N SER A 141 -7.05 -4.39 11.81
CA SER A 141 -6.99 -4.41 10.35
C SER A 141 -8.29 -3.83 9.78
N GLU A 142 -8.17 -2.90 8.84
CA GLU A 142 -9.29 -2.25 8.17
C GLU A 142 -9.03 -2.21 6.67
N VAL A 143 -10.00 -2.65 5.87
CA VAL A 143 -10.00 -2.43 4.42
C VAL A 143 -11.18 -1.53 4.10
N GLY A 144 -10.95 -0.55 3.23
CA GLY A 144 -12.02 0.36 2.84
C GLY A 144 -11.73 1.08 1.54
N ILE A 145 -12.67 1.94 1.18
CA ILE A 145 -12.63 2.76 -0.02
C ILE A 145 -12.80 4.22 0.38
N PHE A 146 -12.02 5.07 -0.28
CA PHE A 146 -12.11 6.52 -0.23
C PHE A 146 -12.59 7.04 -1.58
N ASP A 147 -13.61 7.88 -1.59
CA ASP A 147 -13.99 8.68 -2.76
C ASP A 147 -13.03 9.85 -2.89
N ARG A 148 -12.31 9.92 -4.01
CA ARG A 148 -11.21 10.87 -4.19
C ARG A 148 -11.67 12.33 -4.26
N ALA A 149 -12.88 12.57 -4.78
CA ALA A 149 -13.39 13.93 -4.99
C ALA A 149 -14.00 14.53 -3.72
N THR A 150 -14.71 13.72 -2.94
CA THR A 150 -15.48 14.16 -1.76
C THR A 150 -14.77 13.87 -0.44
N GLY A 151 -13.82 12.95 -0.46
CA GLY A 151 -13.17 12.40 0.72
C GLY A 151 -14.03 11.46 1.56
N ALA A 152 -15.17 11.01 1.03
CA ALA A 152 -16.03 10.08 1.73
C ALA A 152 -15.35 8.72 1.92
N LYS A 153 -15.31 8.24 3.18
CA LYS A 153 -14.75 6.93 3.57
C LYS A 153 -15.85 5.89 3.72
N ARG A 154 -15.63 4.68 3.22
CA ARG A 154 -16.47 3.50 3.45
C ARG A 154 -15.61 2.30 3.83
N VAL A 155 -15.85 1.73 5.01
CA VAL A 155 -15.20 0.48 5.44
C VAL A 155 -15.91 -0.72 4.81
N LEU A 156 -15.15 -1.72 4.40
CA LEU A 156 -15.65 -2.95 3.78
C LEU A 156 -15.70 -4.08 4.82
N ASP A 157 -16.72 -4.93 4.73
CA ASP A 157 -16.77 -6.17 5.50
C ASP A 157 -15.95 -7.24 4.79
N VAL A 158 -14.76 -7.50 5.33
CA VAL A 158 -13.75 -8.40 4.75
C VAL A 158 -13.29 -9.46 5.75
N ASN A 159 -13.97 -9.58 6.90
CA ASN A 159 -13.60 -10.57 7.91
C ASN A 159 -13.86 -11.98 7.40
N THR A 160 -12.82 -12.80 7.29
CA THR A 160 -12.93 -14.17 6.78
C THR A 160 -12.95 -15.23 7.88
N ASP A 161 -12.74 -14.84 9.15
CA ASP A 161 -12.84 -15.77 10.28
C ASP A 161 -14.22 -15.67 10.95
N PRO A 162 -15.09 -16.67 10.84
CA PRO A 162 -16.39 -16.66 11.51
C PRO A 162 -16.27 -16.81 13.05
N ARG A 163 -15.08 -17.12 13.58
CA ARG A 163 -14.84 -17.38 15.01
C ARG A 163 -14.09 -16.26 15.71
N GLY A 164 -13.71 -15.21 14.98
CA GLY A 164 -12.86 -14.15 15.50
C GLY A 164 -12.60 -13.06 14.47
N GLU A 165 -11.45 -12.42 14.60
CA GLU A 165 -10.98 -11.38 13.70
C GLU A 165 -9.98 -11.97 12.70
N SER A 166 -9.78 -11.29 11.57
CA SER A 166 -8.79 -11.68 10.57
C SER A 166 -8.04 -10.44 10.07
N VAL A 167 -6.80 -10.66 9.63
CA VAL A 167 -5.94 -9.62 9.08
C VAL A 167 -5.97 -9.68 7.57
N GLN A 168 -6.17 -8.52 6.96
CA GLN A 168 -6.23 -8.38 5.50
C GLN A 168 -5.00 -7.66 5.00
N ILE A 169 -4.45 -8.17 3.90
CA ILE A 169 -3.27 -7.57 3.26
C ILE A 169 -3.44 -7.51 1.75
N ALA A 170 -2.70 -6.57 1.16
CA ALA A 170 -2.51 -6.42 -0.26
C ALA A 170 -3.79 -6.48 -1.12
N PRO A 171 -4.88 -5.77 -0.76
CA PRO A 171 -6.08 -5.79 -1.55
C PRO A 171 -5.85 -5.09 -2.90
N THR A 172 -6.54 -5.56 -3.94
CA THR A 172 -6.49 -4.99 -5.29
C THR A 172 -7.83 -5.08 -5.98
N TRP A 173 -8.14 -4.06 -6.77
CA TRP A 173 -9.32 -4.06 -7.63
C TRP A 173 -9.21 -5.10 -8.73
N SER A 174 -10.35 -5.67 -9.09
CA SER A 174 -10.55 -6.30 -10.39
C SER A 174 -10.55 -5.25 -11.51
N PRO A 175 -10.23 -5.63 -12.77
CA PRO A 175 -10.13 -4.67 -13.88
C PRO A 175 -11.42 -3.90 -14.18
N ASN A 176 -12.59 -4.47 -13.86
CA ASN A 176 -13.89 -3.82 -14.03
C ASN A 176 -14.35 -3.01 -12.80
N GLY A 177 -13.54 -2.98 -11.74
CA GLY A 177 -13.83 -2.27 -10.49
C GLY A 177 -14.95 -2.88 -9.65
N GLN A 178 -15.46 -4.08 -9.97
CA GLN A 178 -16.63 -4.65 -9.27
C GLN A 178 -16.28 -5.56 -8.09
N HIS A 179 -15.04 -6.05 -8.06
CA HIS A 179 -14.55 -7.01 -7.09
C HIS A 179 -13.20 -6.59 -6.52
N ILE A 180 -12.89 -7.05 -5.31
CA ILE A 180 -11.58 -6.87 -4.66
C ILE A 180 -10.99 -8.24 -4.34
N LEU A 181 -9.76 -8.50 -4.80
CA LEU A 181 -8.94 -9.65 -4.40
C LEU A 181 -8.07 -9.22 -3.22
N TYR A 182 -7.97 -10.05 -2.18
CA TYR A 182 -7.14 -9.76 -1.02
C TYR A 182 -6.61 -11.03 -0.36
N GLY A 183 -5.50 -10.91 0.36
CA GLY A 183 -5.00 -11.97 1.23
C GLY A 183 -5.62 -11.84 2.62
N SER A 184 -6.06 -12.95 3.21
CA SER A 184 -6.55 -12.98 4.59
C SER A 184 -5.96 -14.12 5.41
N ALA A 185 -5.75 -13.86 6.70
CA ALA A 185 -5.41 -14.85 7.71
C ALA A 185 -6.21 -14.63 9.01
N PRO A 186 -6.74 -15.69 9.64
CA PRO A 186 -7.41 -15.59 10.93
C PRO A 186 -6.43 -15.23 12.05
N LEU A 187 -6.89 -14.46 13.04
CA LEU A 187 -6.15 -14.18 14.27
C LEU A 187 -6.37 -15.31 15.27
N THR A 188 -5.31 -16.05 15.56
CA THR A 188 -5.33 -17.13 16.57
C THR A 188 -4.78 -16.64 17.90
N LEU A 189 -5.27 -17.22 19.01
CA LEU A 189 -4.77 -16.91 20.36
C LEU A 189 -3.70 -17.93 20.82
N PRO A 190 -2.65 -17.48 21.54
CA PRO A 190 -2.33 -16.09 21.89
C PRO A 190 -1.91 -15.27 20.66
N ARG A 191 -2.40 -14.02 20.60
CA ARG A 191 -2.62 -13.16 19.42
C ARG A 191 -1.51 -13.21 18.35
N GLY A 192 -1.85 -13.79 17.19
CA GLY A 192 -1.12 -13.60 15.95
C GLY A 192 -1.90 -14.08 14.74
N ALA A 193 -1.62 -13.51 13.57
CA ALA A 193 -2.10 -14.00 12.28
C ALA A 193 -1.27 -15.23 11.90
N VAL A 194 -1.43 -16.32 12.66
CA VAL A 194 -0.69 -17.57 12.48
C VAL A 194 -1.39 -18.40 11.42
N GLY A 195 -0.88 -18.36 10.19
CA GLY A 195 -1.31 -19.27 9.14
C GLY A 195 -0.87 -18.85 7.73
N PRO A 196 -1.02 -19.74 6.73
CA PRO A 196 -0.90 -19.34 5.35
C PRO A 196 -2.04 -18.37 5.02
N TYR A 197 -1.69 -17.17 4.56
CA TYR A 197 -2.66 -16.28 3.93
C TYR A 197 -3.36 -17.04 2.80
N SER A 198 -4.69 -16.99 2.81
CA SER A 198 -5.51 -17.48 1.70
C SER A 198 -6.01 -16.30 0.88
N LEU A 199 -6.25 -16.53 -0.41
CA LEU A 199 -6.80 -15.51 -1.30
C LEU A 199 -8.33 -15.53 -1.23
N TYR A 200 -8.91 -14.35 -1.08
CA TYR A 200 -10.35 -14.14 -1.02
C TYR A 200 -10.76 -13.07 -2.04
N VAL A 201 -12.02 -13.16 -2.49
CA VAL A 201 -12.62 -12.16 -3.39
C VAL A 201 -13.87 -11.62 -2.74
N LEU A 202 -13.89 -10.31 -2.47
CA LEU A 202 -15.11 -9.58 -2.14
C LEU A 202 -15.81 -9.22 -3.46
N GLN A 203 -17.06 -9.66 -3.59
CA GLN A 203 -17.88 -9.44 -4.78
C GLN A 203 -18.75 -8.19 -4.62
N ASP A 204 -19.18 -7.63 -5.75
CA ASP A 204 -20.18 -6.55 -5.86
C ASP A 204 -19.94 -5.37 -4.92
N VAL A 205 -18.76 -4.76 -5.05
CA VAL A 205 -18.27 -3.69 -4.18
C VAL A 205 -18.97 -2.34 -4.45
N ASN A 206 -19.58 -2.18 -5.63
CA ASN A 206 -20.24 -0.95 -6.11
C ASN A 206 -21.76 -1.11 -6.24
#